data_AF-A0A2V8TQY2-F1
#
_entry.id   AF-A0A2V8TQY2-F1
#
_cell.length_a   1.000
_cell.length_b   1.000
_cell.length_c   1.000
_cell.angle_alpha   90.00
_cell.angle_beta   90.00
_cell.angle_gamma   90.00
#
_symmetry.space_group_name_H-M   'P 1'
#
loop_
_entity.id
_entity.type
_entity.pdbx_description
1 polymer ?
#
loop_
_entity_poly.entity_id
_entity_poly.type
_entity_poly.pdbx_seq_one_letter_code
_entity_poly.pdbx_strand_id
1 'polypeptide(L)' 'AFAGISLFRWDINVREATVVGLVGAGGIGLQLDAAISTLQWRRASAILSAILALVLLAEWASARARRAAA' A
#
# COMPACT_ATOMS: atom_id res chain seq x y z
N ALA A 1 18.65 -15.35 1.94
CA ALA A 1 18.26 -14.63 3.17
C ALA A 1 17.99 -13.14 2.93
N PHE A 2 18.96 -12.35 2.42
CA PHE A 2 18.83 -10.89 2.28
C PHE A 2 17.68 -10.43 1.36
N ALA A 3 17.54 -11.02 0.17
CA ALA A 3 16.49 -10.66 -0.78
C ALA A 3 15.05 -10.87 -0.25
N GLY A 4 14.82 -11.94 0.52
CA GLY A 4 13.51 -12.20 1.16
C GLY A 4 13.18 -11.18 2.25
N ILE A 5 14.18 -10.77 3.04
CA ILE A 5 14.01 -9.75 4.10
C ILE A 5 13.78 -8.36 3.48
N SER A 6 14.51 -8.01 2.41
CA SER A 6 14.30 -6.74 1.70
C SER A 6 12.92 -6.65 1.06
N LEU A 7 12.42 -7.72 0.43
CA LEU A 7 11.05 -7.76 -0.13
C LEU A 7 9.99 -7.65 0.97
N PHE A 8 10.17 -8.33 2.09
CA PHE A 8 9.25 -8.26 3.23
C PHE A 8 9.21 -6.87 3.85
N ARG A 9 10.36 -6.22 4.02
CA ARG A 9 10.43 -4.84 4.51
C ARG A 9 9.85 -3.85 3.50
N TRP A 10 10.02 -4.08 2.20
CA TRP A 10 9.40 -3.24 1.17
C TRP A 10 7.87 -3.32 1.22
N ASP A 11 7.29 -4.53 1.39
CA ASP A 11 5.83 -4.71 1.58
C ASP A 11 5.31 -3.93 2.79
N ILE A 12 5.99 -4.07 3.94
CA ILE A 12 5.63 -3.35 5.18
C ILE A 12 5.68 -1.84 4.97
N ASN A 13 6.75 -1.32 4.37
CA ASN A 13 6.89 0.11 4.14
C ASN A 13 5.81 0.66 3.19
N VAL A 14 5.42 -0.11 2.17
CA VAL A 14 4.35 0.29 1.23
C VAL A 14 2.99 0.38 1.95
N ARG A 15 2.68 -0.59 2.81
CA ARG A 15 1.42 -0.62 3.56
C ARG A 15 1.38 0.46 4.65
N GLU A 16 2.49 0.63 5.39
CA GLU A 16 2.65 1.68 6.38
C GLU A 16 2.55 3.06 5.74
N ALA A 17 3.10 3.30 4.54
CA ALA A 17 3.00 4.59 3.87
C ALA A 17 1.55 5.04 3.61
N THR A 18 0.64 4.10 3.33
CA THR A 18 -0.79 4.40 3.21
C THR A 18 -1.46 4.74 4.53
N VAL A 19 -1.11 4.04 5.62
CA VAL A 19 -1.64 4.31 6.96
C VAL A 19 -1.10 5.63 7.50
N VAL A 20 0.21 5.85 7.39
CA VAL A 20 0.93 7.07 7.76
C VAL A 20 0.39 8.29 6.99
N GLY A 21 0.04 8.11 5.72
CA GLY A 21 -0.59 9.15 4.92
C GLY A 21 -1.99 9.55 5.39
N LEU A 22 -2.78 8.60 5.93
CA LEU A 22 -4.09 8.88 6.52
C LEU A 22 -3.98 9.66 7.83
N VAL A 23 -2.90 9.49 8.60
CA VAL A 23 -2.65 10.25 9.85
C VAL A 23 -2.03 11.64 9.61
N GLY A 24 -1.86 12.05 8.36
CA GLY A 24 -1.44 13.41 8.00
C GLY A 24 0.07 13.60 7.75
N ALA A 25 0.86 12.53 7.73
CA ALA A 25 2.31 12.61 7.47
C ALA A 25 2.69 12.75 5.97
N GLY A 26 1.70 12.85 5.07
CA GLY A 26 1.90 13.01 3.63
C GLY A 26 1.66 11.74 2.81
N GLY A 27 1.51 11.88 1.49
CA GLY A 27 1.39 10.74 0.56
C GLY A 27 -0.05 10.38 0.15
N ILE A 28 -0.25 9.11 -0.24
CA ILE A 28 -1.49 8.64 -0.89
C ILE A 28 -2.70 8.67 0.05
N GLY A 29 -2.48 8.42 1.35
CA GLY A 29 -3.53 8.48 2.36
C GLY A 29 -4.08 9.90 2.61
N LEU A 30 -3.27 10.93 2.36
CA LEU A 30 -3.67 12.33 2.53
C LEU A 30 -4.62 12.78 1.40
N GLN A 31 -4.42 12.25 0.19
CA GLN A 31 -5.35 12.43 -0.92
C GLN A 31 -6.66 11.67 -0.71
N LEU A 32 -6.61 10.49 -0.07
CA LEU A 32 -7.81 9.74 0.29
C LEU A 32 -8.64 10.51 1.32
N ASP A 33 -8.01 11.01 2.38
CA ASP A 33 -8.66 11.82 3.40
C ASP A 33 -9.29 13.08 2.78
N ALA A 34 -8.54 13.84 1.98
CA ALA A 34 -9.06 15.01 1.28
C ALA A 34 -10.25 14.67 0.36
N ALA A 35 -10.23 13.52 -0.33
CA ALA A 35 -11.35 13.07 -1.16
C ALA A 35 -12.58 12.71 -0.31
N ILE A 36 -12.39 12.12 0.87
CA ILE A 36 -13.48 11.80 1.80
C ILE A 36 -14.04 13.09 2.42
N SER A 37 -13.18 14.01 2.90
CA SER A 37 -13.61 15.28 3.50
C SER A 37 -14.38 16.17 2.51
N THR A 38 -14.07 16.06 1.21
CA THR A 38 -14.79 16.78 0.14
C THR A 38 -15.96 15.98 -0.45
N LEU A 39 -16.32 14.84 0.16
CA LEU A 39 -17.40 13.94 -0.28
C LEU A 39 -17.26 13.47 -1.74
N GLN A 40 -16.03 13.44 -2.27
CA GLN A 40 -15.70 12.99 -3.61
C GLN A 40 -15.58 11.46 -3.66
N TRP A 41 -16.69 10.75 -3.46
CA TRP A 41 -16.73 9.29 -3.39
C TRP A 41 -16.10 8.57 -4.58
N ARG A 42 -16.23 9.14 -5.79
CA ARG A 42 -15.60 8.58 -7.01
C ARG A 42 -14.08 8.65 -6.99
N ARG A 43 -13.53 9.69 -6.36
CA ARG A 43 -12.08 9.88 -6.23
C ARG A 43 -11.54 9.05 -5.06
N ALA A 44 -12.27 9.00 -3.96
CA ALA A 44 -11.96 8.14 -2.82
C ALA A 44 -11.93 6.66 -3.21
N SER A 45 -12.93 6.17 -3.96
CA SER A 45 -12.97 4.77 -4.42
C SER A 45 -11.84 4.42 -5.38
N ALA A 46 -11.45 5.34 -6.27
CA ALA A 46 -10.31 5.14 -7.17
C ALA A 46 -8.99 5.03 -6.39
N ILE A 47 -8.78 5.89 -5.40
CA ILE A 47 -7.58 5.85 -4.53
C ILE A 47 -7.58 4.56 -3.71
N LEU A 48 -8.69 4.19 -3.08
CA LEU A 48 -8.85 2.92 -2.37
C LEU A 48 -8.55 1.71 -3.26
N SER A 49 -9.05 1.70 -4.50
CA SER A 49 -8.82 0.61 -5.44
C SER A 49 -7.34 0.50 -5.84
N ALA A 50 -6.66 1.64 -6.02
CA ALA A 50 -5.23 1.66 -6.31
C ALA A 50 -4.40 1.11 -5.14
N ILE A 51 -4.76 1.48 -3.91
CA ILE A 51 -4.12 0.95 -2.69
C ILE A 51 -4.33 -0.56 -2.60
N LEU A 52 -5.55 -1.03 -2.82
CA LEU A 52 -5.86 -2.46 -2.79
C LEU A 52 -5.06 -3.23 -3.85
N ALA A 53 -4.99 -2.73 -5.08
CA ALA A 53 -4.22 -3.35 -6.15
C ALA A 53 -2.72 -3.43 -5.81
N LEU A 54 -2.17 -2.36 -5.22
CA LEU A 54 -0.77 -2.31 -4.79
C LEU A 54 -0.48 -3.37 -3.71
N VAL A 55 -1.35 -3.49 -2.70
CA VAL A 55 -1.23 -4.50 -1.64
C VAL A 55 -1.30 -5.91 -2.22
N LEU A 56 -2.23 -6.18 -3.13
CA LEU A 56 -2.36 -7.50 -3.76
C LEU A 56 -1.12 -7.87 -4.58
N LEU A 57 -0.55 -6.90 -5.32
CA LEU A 57 0.70 -7.11 -6.06
C LEU A 57 1.89 -7.39 -5.13
N ALA A 58 1.95 -6.68 -3.99
CA ALA A 58 3.01 -6.86 -3.01
C ALA A 58 2.90 -8.23 -2.30
N GLU A 59 1.69 -8.65 -1.92
CA GLU A 59 1.42 -10.00 -1.40
C GLU A 59 1.82 -11.09 -2.40
N TRP A 60 1.48 -10.90 -3.68
CA TRP A 60 1.85 -11.85 -4.75
C TRP A 60 3.36 -11.94 -4.93
N ALA A 61 4.06 -10.80 -4.95
CA ALA A 61 5.52 -10.74 -5.04
C ALA A 61 6.19 -11.40 -3.83
N SER A 62 5.66 -11.14 -2.63
CA SER A 62 6.13 -11.72 -1.36
C SER A 62 5.91 -13.24 -1.34
N ALA A 63 4.75 -13.73 -1.79
CA ALA A 63 4.46 -15.15 -1.93
C ALA A 63 5.38 -15.83 -2.97
N ARG A 64 5.64 -15.17 -4.11
CA ARG A 64 6.56 -15.68 -5.13
C ARG A 64 8.00 -15.76 -4.64
N ALA A 65 8.45 -14.75 -3.89
CA ALA A 65 9.77 -14.71 -3.28
C ALA A 65 9.93 -15.81 -2.21
N ARG A 66 8.89 -16.08 -1.40
CA ARG A 66 8.89 -17.20 -0.45
C ARG A 66 8.99 -18.56 -1.15
N ARG A 67 8.25 -18.77 -2.24
CA ARG A 67 8.31 -20.02 -3.03
C ARG A 67 9.63 -20.22 -3.77
N ALA A 68 10.37 -19.16 -4.08
CA ALA A 68 11.68 -19.26 -4.74
C ALA A 68 12.83 -19.50 -3.75
N ALA A 69 12.58 -19.30 -2.44
CA ALA A 69 13.55 -19.52 -1.37
C ALA A 69 13.37 -20.87 -0.66
N ALA A 70 12.33 -21.63 -1.01
CA ALA A 70 12.10 -23.02 -0.62
C ALA A 70 12.50 -23.94 -1.78
#